data_AF-A0A940IZP4-F1
#
_entry.id   AF-A0A940IZP4-F1
#
_cell.length_a   1.000
_cell.length_b   1.000
_cell.length_c   1.000
_cell.angle_alpha   90.00
_cell.angle_beta   90.00
_cell.angle_gamma   90.00
#
_symmetry.space_group_name_H-M   'P 1'
#
loop_
_entity.id
_entity.type
_entity.pdbx_description
1 polymer ?
#
loop_
_entity_poly.entity_id
_entity_poly.type
_entity_poly.pdbx_seq_one_letter_code
_entity_poly.pdbx_strand_id
1 'polypeptide(L)'
;MMHHENLINNVKINKDDLLCCLKSNLEKHIEDLNSALDARRKDFSEQVSVYANLIDSNATYQPPENIGLPIPTSHVADYERAIKMVELTVDPIIELSEAQFDKLVMDNWHWKNEFLRTTSVYGVGGKA
;
A
#
# COMPACT_ATOMS: atom_id res chain seq x y z
N MET A 1 -4.14 20.01 -28.72
CA MET A 1 -4.97 18.83 -28.39
C MET A 1 -4.18 17.62 -28.89
N MET A 2 -3.40 16.97 -28.02
CA MET A 2 -2.57 15.83 -28.42
C MET A 2 -3.45 14.57 -28.34
N HIS A 3 -3.84 14.05 -29.50
CA HIS A 3 -4.42 12.72 -29.60
C HIS A 3 -3.36 11.72 -29.15
N HIS A 4 -3.50 11.18 -27.93
CA HIS A 4 -2.75 10.00 -27.55
C HIS A 4 -3.42 8.83 -28.30
N GLU A 5 -2.79 8.37 -29.36
CA GLU A 5 -3.18 7.10 -29.99
C GLU A 5 -2.98 6.00 -28.95
N ASN A 6 -4.09 5.42 -28.48
CA ASN A 6 -4.03 4.25 -27.62
C ASN A 6 -3.53 3.07 -28.47
N LEU A 7 -2.25 2.72 -28.29
CA LEU A 7 -1.55 1.70 -29.09
C LEU A 7 -2.19 0.30 -28.96
N ILE A 8 -2.81 0.00 -27.81
CA ILE A 8 -3.43 -1.29 -27.52
C ILE A 8 -4.65 -1.05 -26.61
N ASN A 9 -5.86 -1.35 -27.07
CA ASN A 9 -7.07 -1.23 -26.23
C ASN A 9 -7.17 -2.34 -25.18
N ASN A 10 -6.73 -3.55 -25.53
CA ASN A 10 -6.76 -4.73 -24.67
C ASN A 10 -5.48 -5.56 -24.82
N VAL A 11 -4.97 -6.08 -23.72
CA VAL A 11 -3.77 -6.93 -23.64
C VAL A 11 -4.18 -8.36 -23.35
N LYS A 12 -3.66 -9.32 -24.12
CA LYS A 12 -3.84 -10.76 -23.84
C LYS A 12 -2.65 -11.27 -23.04
N ILE A 13 -2.93 -11.94 -21.93
CA ILE A 13 -1.92 -12.51 -21.04
C ILE A 13 -2.30 -13.95 -20.67
N ASN A 14 -1.32 -14.83 -20.46
CA ASN A 14 -1.62 -16.16 -19.94
C ASN A 14 -2.14 -16.04 -18.50
N LYS A 15 -3.12 -16.89 -18.17
CA LYS A 15 -3.68 -16.98 -16.82
C LYS A 15 -2.58 -17.19 -15.77
N ASP A 16 -1.64 -18.08 -16.05
CA ASP A 16 -0.58 -18.43 -15.09
C ASP A 16 0.40 -17.26 -14.87
N ASP A 17 0.70 -16.49 -15.92
CA ASP A 17 1.52 -15.28 -15.82
C ASP A 17 0.82 -14.21 -14.96
N LEU A 18 -0.48 -14.00 -15.19
CA LEU A 18 -1.28 -13.05 -14.40
C LEU A 18 -1.37 -13.48 -12.92
N LEU A 19 -1.54 -14.78 -12.65
CA LEU A 19 -1.50 -15.31 -11.27
C LEU A 19 -0.16 -15.09 -10.61
N CYS A 20 0.94 -15.31 -11.34
CA CYS A 20 2.29 -15.08 -10.85
C CYS A 20 2.49 -13.61 -10.47
N CYS A 21 2.10 -12.68 -11.35
CA CYS A 21 2.13 -11.24 -11.07
C CYS A 21 1.32 -10.88 -9.81
N LEU A 22 0.07 -11.34 -9.71
CA LEU A 22 -0.79 -11.00 -8.57
C LEU A 22 -0.26 -11.55 -7.24
N LYS A 23 0.30 -12.77 -7.23
CA LYS A 23 0.91 -13.36 -6.04
C LYS A 23 2.16 -12.60 -5.61
N SER A 24 3.03 -12.26 -6.56
CA SER A 24 4.22 -11.46 -6.29
C SER A 24 3.87 -10.06 -5.77
N ASN A 25 2.85 -9.42 -6.36
CA ASN A 25 2.37 -8.11 -5.91
C ASN A 25 1.78 -8.19 -4.49
N LEU A 26 1.03 -9.25 -4.17
CA LEU A 26 0.51 -9.50 -2.82
C LEU A 26 1.63 -9.68 -1.80
N GLU A 27 2.62 -10.51 -2.09
CA GLU A 27 3.77 -10.74 -1.21
C GLU A 27 4.50 -9.43 -0.91
N LYS A 28 4.75 -8.63 -1.94
CA LYS A 28 5.35 -7.30 -1.79
C LYS A 28 4.50 -6.37 -0.94
N HIS A 29 3.19 -6.31 -1.17
CA HIS A 29 2.29 -5.48 -0.36
C HIS A 29 2.29 -5.89 1.12
N ILE A 30 2.35 -7.20 1.41
CA ILE A 30 2.47 -7.70 2.80
C ILE A 30 3.80 -7.26 3.43
N GLU A 31 4.90 -7.37 2.69
CA GLU A 31 6.23 -6.92 3.15
C GLU A 31 6.23 -5.41 3.44
N ASP A 32 5.75 -4.60 2.50
CA ASP A 32 5.66 -3.13 2.64
C ASP A 32 4.76 -2.74 3.82
N LEU A 33 3.62 -3.42 3.99
CA LEU A 33 2.70 -3.19 5.10
C LEU A 33 3.35 -3.51 6.46
N ASN A 34 4.02 -4.65 6.57
CA ASN A 34 4.70 -5.04 7.81
C ASN A 34 5.82 -4.07 8.16
N SER A 35 6.64 -3.70 7.16
CA SER A 35 7.70 -2.70 7.33
C SER A 35 7.14 -1.36 7.82
N ALA A 36 6.03 -0.89 7.24
CA ALA A 36 5.37 0.34 7.67
C ALA A 36 4.79 0.25 9.09
N LEU A 37 4.18 -0.89 9.45
CA LEU A 37 3.66 -1.11 10.81
C LEU A 37 4.79 -1.13 11.85
N ASP A 38 5.94 -1.70 11.50
CA ASP A 38 7.13 -1.75 12.35
C ASP A 38 7.71 -0.35 12.55
N ALA A 39 7.89 0.41 11.47
CA ALA A 39 8.33 1.80 11.51
C ALA A 39 7.37 2.67 12.36
N ARG A 40 6.07 2.52 12.16
CA ARG A 40 5.05 3.22 12.96
C ARG A 40 5.17 2.89 14.44
N ARG A 41 5.34 1.61 14.81
CA ARG A 41 5.48 1.22 16.23
C ARG A 41 6.71 1.85 16.86
N LYS A 42 7.82 1.89 16.14
CA LYS A 42 9.04 2.55 16.58
C LYS A 42 8.82 4.04 16.81
N ASP A 43 8.29 4.76 15.82
CA ASP A 43 8.06 6.21 15.93
C ASP A 43 7.07 6.56 17.03
N PHE A 44 6.02 5.76 17.20
CA PHE A 44 5.05 5.94 18.27
C PHE A 44 5.72 5.78 19.65
N SER A 45 6.53 4.74 19.81
CA SER A 45 7.28 4.51 21.05
C SER A 45 8.27 5.64 21.35
N GLU A 46 8.95 6.15 20.33
CA GLU A 46 9.87 7.29 20.47
C GLU A 46 9.12 8.55 20.89
N GLN A 47 7.99 8.88 20.25
CA GLN A 47 7.19 10.06 20.59
C GLN A 47 6.64 9.98 22.02
N VAL A 48 6.09 8.82 22.41
CA VAL A 48 5.62 8.59 23.78
C VAL A 48 6.74 8.77 24.79
N SER A 49 7.94 8.26 24.50
CA SER A 49 9.10 8.40 25.40
C SER A 49 9.55 9.86 25.54
N VAL A 50 9.52 10.63 24.45
CA VAL A 50 9.80 12.07 24.48
C VAL A 50 8.78 12.81 25.35
N TYR A 51 7.48 12.52 25.16
CA TYR A 51 6.43 13.14 25.96
C TYR A 51 6.53 12.79 27.45
N ALA A 52 6.82 11.53 27.78
CA ALA A 52 7.05 11.11 29.16
C ALA A 52 8.18 11.91 29.83
N ASN A 53 9.33 12.03 29.15
CA ASN A 53 10.45 12.83 29.66
C ASN A 53 10.11 14.32 29.83
N LEU A 54 9.29 14.89 28.94
CA LEU A 54 8.87 16.29 29.03
C LEU A 54 7.89 16.53 30.18
N ILE A 55 6.98 15.58 30.44
CA ILE A 55 6.09 15.61 31.61
C ILE A 55 6.92 15.61 32.90
N ASP A 56 7.93 14.74 32.99
CA ASP A 56 8.77 14.61 34.19
C ASP A 56 9.68 15.84 34.41
N SER A 57 10.16 16.47 33.33
CA SER A 57 11.11 17.59 33.39
C SER A 57 10.49 18.98 33.36
N ASN A 58 9.21 19.12 32.97
CA ASN A 58 8.51 20.40 32.86
C ASN A 58 7.09 20.32 33.43
N ALA A 59 6.91 20.85 34.64
CA ALA A 59 5.64 20.83 35.38
C ALA A 59 4.45 21.54 34.69
N THR A 60 4.72 22.35 33.66
CA THR A 60 3.67 23.05 32.89
C THR A 60 3.41 22.44 31.52
N TYR A 61 4.25 21.49 31.09
CA TYR A 61 4.06 20.81 29.83
C TYR A 61 2.83 19.91 29.89
N GLN A 62 2.03 19.93 28.82
CA GLN A 62 0.94 19.01 28.59
C GLN A 62 1.15 18.38 27.21
N PRO A 63 1.17 17.05 27.10
CA PRO A 63 1.28 16.39 25.80
C PRO A 63 0.02 16.66 24.96
N PRO A 64 0.11 16.53 23.63
CA PRO A 64 -1.07 16.57 22.78
C PRO A 64 -2.05 15.45 23.15
N GLU A 65 -3.35 15.72 23.01
CA GLU A 65 -4.41 14.74 23.29
C GLU A 65 -4.32 13.49 22.40
N ASN A 66 -3.75 13.63 21.19
CA ASN A 66 -3.61 12.55 20.22
C ASN A 66 -2.21 12.53 19.61
N ILE A 67 -1.63 11.33 19.48
CA ILE A 67 -0.40 11.11 18.73
C ILE A 67 -0.78 10.80 17.28
N GLY A 68 -0.60 11.78 16.41
CA GLY A 68 -1.04 11.77 15.00
C GLY A 68 -0.24 10.85 14.09
N LEU A 69 -0.18 9.56 14.41
CA LEU A 69 0.42 8.54 13.56
C LEU A 69 -0.70 7.68 12.95
N PRO A 70 -1.10 7.92 11.67
CA PRO A 70 -2.14 7.14 11.02
C PRO A 70 -1.76 5.65 11.00
N ILE A 71 -2.68 4.74 10.72
CA ILE A 71 -2.40 3.29 10.59
C ILE A 71 -2.54 2.94 9.10
N PRO A 72 -1.56 2.27 8.48
CA PRO A 72 -1.69 1.86 7.08
C PRO A 72 -2.81 0.81 6.95
N THR A 73 -3.65 0.98 5.93
CA THR A 73 -4.75 0.04 5.65
C THR A 73 -4.23 -1.19 4.92
N SER A 74 -4.69 -2.38 5.32
CA SER A 74 -4.38 -3.62 4.61
C SER A 74 -5.32 -3.80 3.42
N HIS A 75 -4.75 -4.08 2.25
CA HIS A 75 -5.46 -4.37 1.01
C HIS A 75 -5.26 -5.81 0.52
N VAL A 76 -4.80 -6.72 1.40
CA VAL A 76 -4.60 -8.14 1.10
C VAL A 76 -5.86 -8.77 0.49
N ALA A 77 -7.03 -8.46 1.03
CA ALA A 77 -8.31 -8.97 0.54
C ALA A 77 -8.61 -8.59 -0.92
N ASP A 78 -8.08 -7.46 -1.40
CA ASP A 78 -8.27 -7.03 -2.78
C ASP A 78 -7.46 -7.88 -3.77
N TYR A 79 -6.23 -8.23 -3.39
CA TYR A 79 -5.40 -9.19 -4.14
C TYR A 79 -5.97 -10.59 -4.07
N GLU A 80 -6.35 -11.09 -2.89
CA GLU A 80 -6.92 -12.44 -2.72
C GLU A 80 -8.16 -12.62 -3.59
N ARG A 81 -9.03 -11.59 -3.66
CA ARG A 81 -10.20 -11.60 -4.54
C ARG A 81 -9.80 -11.67 -6.01
N ALA A 82 -8.82 -10.87 -6.44
CA ALA A 82 -8.34 -10.88 -7.83
C ALA A 82 -7.71 -12.24 -8.20
N ILE A 83 -6.85 -12.77 -7.34
CA ILE A 83 -6.23 -14.09 -7.49
C ILE A 83 -7.33 -15.15 -7.60
N LYS A 84 -8.33 -15.14 -6.70
CA LYS A 84 -9.39 -16.13 -6.72
C LYS A 84 -10.23 -16.09 -8.00
N MET A 85 -10.51 -14.90 -8.51
CA MET A 85 -11.20 -14.74 -9.80
C MET A 85 -10.39 -15.38 -10.93
N VAL A 86 -9.09 -15.09 -10.99
CA VAL A 86 -8.21 -15.63 -12.05
C VAL A 86 -8.03 -17.14 -11.90
N GLU A 87 -7.88 -17.68 -10.69
CA GLU A 87 -7.76 -19.12 -10.43
C GLU A 87 -8.98 -19.91 -10.94
N LEU A 88 -10.18 -19.33 -10.80
CA LEU A 88 -11.44 -19.93 -11.25
C LEU A 88 -11.74 -19.71 -12.74
N THR A 89 -11.03 -18.82 -13.42
CA THR A 89 -11.15 -18.64 -14.88
C THR A 89 -10.70 -19.90 -15.61
N VAL A 90 -11.51 -20.41 -16.54
CA VAL A 90 -11.21 -21.64 -17.29
C VAL A 90 -10.29 -21.36 -18.49
N ASP A 91 -10.40 -20.18 -19.08
CA ASP A 91 -9.63 -19.81 -20.26
C ASP A 91 -8.13 -19.64 -19.94
N PRO A 92 -7.25 -20.21 -20.77
CA PRO A 92 -5.79 -20.09 -20.56
C PRO A 92 -5.27 -18.69 -20.89
N ILE A 93 -6.00 -17.93 -21.70
CA ILE A 93 -5.64 -16.57 -22.10
C ILE A 93 -6.73 -15.62 -21.59
N ILE A 94 -6.31 -14.61 -20.85
CA ILE A 94 -7.18 -13.57 -20.30
C ILE A 94 -6.93 -12.29 -21.07
N GLU A 95 -8.00 -11.65 -21.52
CA GLU A 95 -7.96 -10.34 -22.14
C GLU A 95 -8.25 -9.27 -21.09
N LEU A 96 -7.28 -8.38 -20.87
CA LEU A 96 -7.37 -7.27 -19.92
C LEU A 96 -7.50 -5.96 -20.68
N SER A 97 -8.43 -5.12 -20.24
CA SER A 97 -8.42 -3.70 -20.61
C SER A 97 -7.18 -2.99 -20.05
N GLU A 98 -6.85 -1.83 -20.60
CA GLU A 98 -5.78 -0.96 -20.11
C GLU A 98 -5.84 -0.74 -18.58
N ALA A 99 -7.02 -0.40 -18.06
CA ALA A 99 -7.22 -0.17 -16.63
C ALA A 99 -7.04 -1.43 -15.77
N GLN A 100 -7.40 -2.61 -16.30
CA GLN A 100 -7.16 -3.88 -15.60
C GLN A 100 -5.68 -4.26 -15.63
N PHE A 101 -4.99 -3.99 -16.73
CA PHE A 101 -3.55 -4.23 -16.83
C PHE A 101 -2.77 -3.34 -15.86
N ASP A 102 -3.07 -2.04 -15.84
CA ASP A 102 -2.46 -1.08 -14.91
C ASP A 102 -2.65 -1.52 -13.43
N LYS A 103 -3.85 -1.97 -13.08
CA LYS A 103 -4.14 -2.43 -11.72
C LYS A 103 -3.49 -3.78 -11.38
N LEU A 104 -3.71 -4.80 -12.20
CA LEU A 104 -3.43 -6.20 -11.85
C LEU A 104 -1.98 -6.60 -12.17
N VAL A 105 -1.38 -5.97 -13.19
CA VAL A 105 -0.01 -6.26 -13.64
C VAL A 105 0.96 -5.19 -13.15
N MET A 106 0.66 -3.92 -13.40
CA MET A 106 1.53 -2.79 -12.96
C MET A 106 1.36 -2.44 -11.47
N ASP A 107 0.45 -3.13 -10.78
CA ASP A 107 0.16 -2.96 -9.36
C ASP A 107 -0.29 -1.52 -9.01
N ASN A 108 -0.94 -0.81 -9.94
CA ASN A 108 -1.41 0.56 -9.73
C ASN A 108 -2.85 0.57 -9.22
N TRP A 109 -3.03 0.12 -7.98
CA TRP A 109 -4.35 0.17 -7.33
C TRP A 109 -4.74 1.60 -6.95
N HIS A 110 -6.05 1.90 -7.02
CA HIS A 110 -6.57 3.22 -6.65
C HIS A 110 -6.21 3.63 -5.20
N TRP A 111 -6.05 2.66 -4.30
CA TRP A 111 -5.70 2.88 -2.89
C TRP A 111 -4.18 3.04 -2.68
N LYS A 112 -3.34 2.70 -3.65
CA LYS A 112 -1.88 2.66 -3.49
C LYS A 112 -1.27 4.02 -3.15
N ASN A 113 -1.79 5.09 -3.76
CA ASN A 113 -1.35 6.45 -3.44
C ASN A 113 -1.63 6.83 -1.98
N GLU A 114 -2.78 6.41 -1.44
CA GLU A 114 -3.14 6.66 -0.05
C GLU A 114 -2.28 5.83 0.91
N PHE A 115 -2.00 4.58 0.55
CA PHE A 115 -1.06 3.74 1.28
C PHE A 115 0.33 4.39 1.35
N LEU A 116 0.89 4.80 0.21
CA LEU A 116 2.20 5.47 0.15
C LEU A 116 2.25 6.77 0.95
N ARG A 117 1.19 7.58 0.89
CA ARG A 117 1.07 8.82 1.69
C ARG A 117 1.04 8.53 3.19
N THR A 118 0.37 7.46 3.59
CA THR A 118 0.27 7.06 5.00
C THR A 118 1.61 6.54 5.51
N THR A 119 2.28 5.69 4.72
CA THR A 119 3.55 5.08 5.13
C THR A 119 4.72 6.06 5.11
N SER A 120 4.67 7.12 4.30
CA SER A 120 5.70 8.17 4.27
C SER A 120 5.73 9.03 5.54
N VAL A 121 4.69 8.98 6.39
CA VAL A 121 4.67 9.69 7.67
C VAL A 121 5.62 9.05 8.68
N TYR A 122 5.97 7.78 8.50
CA TYR A 122 6.87 7.07 9.40
C TYR A 122 8.34 7.22 8.94
N GLY A 123 9.25 7.24 9.89
CA GLY A 123 10.69 7.40 9.67
C GLY A 123 11.17 8.86 9.73
N VAL A 124 12.47 9.05 9.49
CA VAL A 124 13.19 10.31 9.73
C VAL A 124 12.62 11.51 8.95
N GLY A 125 11.90 11.27 7.84
CA GLY A 125 11.31 12.31 6.97
C GLY A 125 9.90 12.79 7.36
N GLY A 126 9.22 12.14 8.30
CA GLY A 126 7.91 12.58 8.81
C GLY A 126 7.98 13.71 9.84
N LYS A 127 9.20 14.16 10.18
CA LYS A 127 9.45 15.27 11.11
C LYS A 127 9.47 16.59 10.34
N ALA A 128 8.30 17.09 9.95
CA ALA A 128 8.13 18.47 9.51
C ALA A 128 7.37 19.26 10.58
#